data_AF-A0A6J8BBZ8-F1
#
_entry.id   AF-A0A6J8BBZ8-F1
#
_cell.length_a   1.000
_cell.length_b   1.000
_cell.length_c   1.000
_cell.angle_alpha   90.00
_cell.angle_beta   90.00
_cell.angle_gamma   90.00
#
_symmetry.space_group_name_H-M   'P 1'
#
loop_
_entity.id
_entity.type
_entity.pdbx_description
1 polymer ?
#
loop_
_entity_poly.entity_id
_entity_poly.type
_entity_poly.pdbx_seq_one_letter_code
_entity_poly.pdbx_strand_id
1 'polypeptide(L)'
;MNCAGEDTLKNYSTQAMISMKCAGEDTFKNDSTQAMLSMNCAGEDTLKNYSTQAMLSMNCAGEDILKNDSTQAMLSIKCAGEDTLKNDSTQAMLFMKCAGKYNLKNDSIQAMLSMNCAGEDILKNDSKKAMLSMNCAGEDILKNDSTQAMLSMKCAGEDTLKNDSTQAMLSMKCAGEDTLKNDSTQAM
;
A
#
# COMPACT_ATOMS: atom_id res chain seq x y z
N MET A 1 -10.38 14.39 16.06
CA MET A 1 -11.65 13.75 16.45
C MET A 1 -11.34 12.39 17.04
N ASN A 2 -12.09 11.96 18.05
CA ASN A 2 -11.90 10.66 18.65
C ASN A 2 -13.17 9.81 18.41
N CYS A 3 -13.00 8.60 17.89
CA CYS A 3 -14.04 7.57 17.79
C CYS A 3 -13.84 6.57 18.94
N ALA A 4 -14.90 5.90 19.39
CA ALA A 4 -14.80 4.73 20.26
C ALA A 4 -16.04 3.84 20.16
N GLY A 5 -15.84 2.54 19.98
CA GLY A 5 -16.93 1.59 19.80
C GLY A 5 -17.19 1.38 18.31
N GLU A 6 -18.43 1.60 17.87
CA GLU A 6 -18.80 1.44 16.45
C GLU A 6 -19.21 2.81 15.89
N ASP A 7 -18.33 3.49 15.16
CA ASP A 7 -18.62 4.79 14.56
C ASP A 7 -18.65 4.75 13.03
N THR A 8 -19.53 5.56 12.44
CA THR A 8 -19.55 5.81 11.00
C THR A 8 -19.47 7.31 10.71
N LEU A 9 -18.46 7.69 9.94
CA LEU A 9 -18.16 9.07 9.60
C LEU A 9 -18.13 9.28 8.08
N LYS A 10 -18.71 10.40 7.64
CA LYS A 10 -18.71 10.80 6.24
C LYS A 10 -18.33 12.27 6.13
N ASN A 11 -17.35 12.58 5.29
CA ASN A 11 -16.97 13.93 4.92
C ASN A 11 -17.17 14.15 3.42
N TYR A 12 -17.83 15.25 3.08
CA TYR A 12 -18.00 15.73 1.72
C TYR A 12 -17.59 17.19 1.70
N SER A 13 -16.45 17.50 1.09
CA SER A 13 -15.89 18.86 1.11
C SER A 13 -15.00 19.12 -0.10
N THR A 14 -14.74 20.37 -0.46
CA THR A 14 -13.69 20.65 -1.46
C THR A 14 -12.30 20.35 -0.90
N GLN A 15 -12.09 20.67 0.39
CA GLN A 15 -10.84 20.46 1.10
C GLN A 15 -11.13 19.78 2.45
N ALA A 16 -10.53 18.61 2.65
CA ALA A 16 -10.61 17.87 3.90
C ALA A 16 -9.25 17.88 4.60
N MET A 17 -9.18 18.43 5.80
CA MET A 17 -8.05 18.30 6.72
C MET A 17 -8.55 17.62 8.00
N ILE A 18 -8.32 16.31 8.11
CA ILE A 18 -8.95 15.49 9.14
C ILE A 18 -7.88 14.73 9.91
N SER A 19 -7.94 14.84 11.24
CA SER A 19 -7.13 14.04 12.14
C SER A 19 -8.03 13.25 13.09
N MET A 20 -7.84 11.93 13.13
CA MET A 20 -8.67 11.00 13.90
C MET A 20 -7.86 10.07 14.78
N LYS A 21 -8.45 9.71 15.93
CA LYS A 21 -8.01 8.63 16.81
C LYS A 21 -9.20 7.73 17.08
N CYS A 22 -9.18 6.52 16.57
CA CYS A 22 -10.36 5.64 16.53
C CYS A 22 -9.99 4.29 17.14
N ALA A 23 -10.98 3.65 17.75
CA ALA A 23 -10.78 2.46 18.55
C ALA A 23 -12.09 1.64 18.59
N GLY A 24 -12.06 0.44 18.05
CA GLY A 24 -13.25 -0.41 17.88
C GLY A 24 -13.49 -0.73 16.41
N GLU A 25 -14.75 -0.65 15.97
CA GLU A 25 -15.21 -0.98 14.63
C GLU A 25 -15.63 0.30 13.89
N ASP A 26 -14.71 0.96 13.19
CA ASP A 26 -14.94 2.31 12.69
C ASP A 26 -14.92 2.38 11.16
N THR A 27 -15.92 3.06 10.57
CA THR A 27 -15.99 3.30 9.12
C THR A 27 -15.90 4.79 8.81
N PHE A 28 -14.91 5.18 8.02
CA PHE A 28 -14.76 6.55 7.55
C PHE A 28 -14.77 6.64 6.02
N LYS A 29 -15.59 7.54 5.50
CA LYS A 29 -15.65 7.88 4.07
C LYS A 29 -15.36 9.36 3.86
N ASN A 30 -14.35 9.67 3.05
CA ASN A 30 -14.04 11.02 2.59
C ASN A 30 -14.20 11.14 1.08
N ASP A 31 -14.88 12.19 0.65
CA ASP A 31 -15.04 12.59 -0.73
C ASP A 31 -14.67 14.07 -0.83
N SER A 32 -13.52 14.35 -1.46
CA SER A 32 -13.02 15.73 -1.55
C SER A 32 -12.12 15.98 -2.74
N THR A 33 -11.97 17.22 -3.19
CA THR A 33 -10.96 17.51 -4.22
C THR A 33 -9.54 17.33 -3.67
N GLN A 34 -9.29 17.83 -2.46
CA GLN A 34 -8.02 17.71 -1.75
C GLN A 34 -8.24 17.10 -0.35
N ALA A 35 -7.58 15.98 -0.07
CA ALA A 35 -7.64 15.29 1.20
C ALA A 35 -6.27 15.27 1.87
N MET A 36 -6.20 15.73 3.11
CA MET A 36 -5.09 15.51 4.02
C MET A 36 -5.63 14.83 5.28
N LEU A 37 -5.40 13.52 5.38
CA LEU A 37 -5.95 12.67 6.43
C LEU A 37 -4.82 12.11 7.28
N SER A 38 -4.97 12.21 8.61
CA SER A 38 -4.08 11.57 9.57
C SER A 38 -4.89 10.75 10.56
N MET A 39 -4.70 9.43 10.58
CA MET A 39 -5.49 8.53 11.42
C MET A 39 -4.59 7.69 12.31
N ASN A 40 -4.99 7.53 13.57
CA ASN A 40 -4.47 6.49 14.44
C ASN A 40 -5.64 5.58 14.84
N CYS A 41 -5.59 4.32 14.47
CA CYS A 41 -6.70 3.39 14.55
C CYS A 41 -6.30 2.15 15.34
N ALA A 42 -7.26 1.51 16.00
CA ALA A 42 -7.04 0.28 16.75
C ALA A 42 -8.33 -0.56 16.76
N GLY A 43 -8.31 -1.75 16.19
CA GLY A 43 -9.50 -2.59 16.03
C GLY A 43 -9.76 -2.91 14.56
N GLU A 44 -11.02 -2.87 14.14
CA GLU A 44 -11.44 -3.16 12.77
C GLU A 44 -11.88 -1.87 12.08
N ASP A 45 -11.00 -1.24 11.30
CA ASP A 45 -11.31 0.04 10.68
C ASP A 45 -11.43 -0.06 9.15
N THR A 46 -12.34 0.73 8.57
CA THR A 46 -12.45 0.90 7.11
C THR A 46 -12.36 2.37 6.72
N LEU A 47 -11.33 2.72 5.94
CA LEU A 47 -11.19 4.02 5.30
C LEU A 47 -11.43 3.94 3.79
N LYS A 48 -12.36 4.77 3.30
CA LYS A 48 -12.56 5.03 1.87
C LYS A 48 -12.30 6.50 1.57
N ASN A 49 -11.25 6.80 0.81
CA ASN A 49 -10.93 8.14 0.36
C ASN A 49 -11.07 8.26 -1.17
N TYR A 50 -11.89 9.19 -1.60
CA TYR A 50 -12.05 9.57 -3.01
C TYR A 50 -11.59 11.01 -3.15
N SER A 51 -10.53 11.26 -3.93
CA SER A 51 -10.06 12.63 -4.11
C SER A 51 -9.25 12.88 -5.37
N THR A 52 -9.11 14.13 -5.80
CA THR A 52 -8.13 14.42 -6.86
C THR A 52 -6.71 14.31 -6.31
N GLN A 53 -6.46 14.88 -5.13
CA GLN A 53 -5.18 14.82 -4.44
C GLN A 53 -5.36 14.28 -3.02
N ALA A 54 -4.62 13.22 -2.69
CA ALA A 54 -4.67 12.54 -1.42
C ALA A 54 -3.29 12.55 -0.73
N MET A 55 -3.23 13.04 0.50
CA MET A 55 -2.13 12.84 1.43
C MET A 55 -2.67 12.12 2.66
N LEU A 56 -2.34 10.84 2.81
CA LEU A 56 -2.81 10.02 3.93
C LEU A 56 -1.63 9.57 4.78
N SER A 57 -1.78 9.72 6.08
CA SER A 57 -0.89 9.16 7.09
C SER A 57 -1.71 8.30 8.04
N MET A 58 -1.41 7.01 8.12
CA MET A 58 -2.14 6.05 8.92
C MET A 58 -1.17 5.31 9.85
N ASN A 59 -1.49 5.24 11.14
CA ASN A 59 -0.89 4.28 12.05
C ASN A 59 -2.02 3.43 12.64
N CYS A 60 -2.02 2.13 12.39
CA CYS A 60 -3.13 1.29 12.74
C CYS A 60 -2.68 -0.06 13.32
N ALA A 61 -3.56 -0.68 14.07
CA ALA A 61 -3.32 -1.97 14.72
C ALA A 61 -4.63 -2.75 14.79
N GLY A 62 -4.67 -3.96 14.26
CA GLY A 62 -5.88 -4.77 14.15
C GLY A 62 -6.14 -5.19 12.71
N GLU A 63 -7.37 -5.05 12.24
CA GLU A 63 -7.76 -5.38 10.87
C GLU A 63 -8.25 -4.15 10.12
N ASP A 64 -7.42 -3.57 9.27
CA ASP A 64 -7.71 -2.32 8.58
C ASP A 64 -7.94 -2.53 7.08
N ILE A 65 -8.99 -1.90 6.54
CA ILE A 65 -9.23 -1.82 5.11
C ILE A 65 -9.11 -0.38 4.64
N LEU A 66 -8.07 -0.11 3.84
CA LEU A 66 -7.88 1.17 3.17
C LEU A 66 -8.21 1.06 1.67
N LYS A 67 -9.10 1.92 1.19
CA LYS A 67 -9.38 2.14 -0.23
C LYS A 67 -9.12 3.61 -0.56
N ASN A 68 -8.13 3.87 -1.40
CA ASN A 68 -7.84 5.20 -1.91
C ASN A 68 -8.02 5.22 -3.44
N ASP A 69 -8.85 6.13 -3.93
CA ASP A 69 -9.03 6.43 -5.34
C ASP A 69 -8.66 7.90 -5.55
N SER A 70 -7.60 8.14 -6.32
CA SER A 70 -7.19 9.51 -6.58
C SER A 70 -6.39 9.75 -7.84
N THR A 71 -6.33 10.99 -8.33
CA THR A 71 -5.37 11.29 -9.41
C THR A 71 -3.93 11.22 -8.88
N GLN A 72 -3.68 11.82 -7.71
CA GLN A 72 -2.37 11.82 -7.05
C GLN A 72 -2.52 11.32 -5.61
N ALA A 73 -1.80 10.25 -5.28
CA ALA A 73 -1.77 9.66 -3.95
C ALA A 73 -0.37 9.73 -3.33
N MET A 74 -0.29 10.26 -2.12
CA MET A 74 0.87 10.10 -1.23
C MET A 74 0.39 9.44 0.07
N LEU A 75 0.75 8.18 0.27
CA LEU A 75 0.32 7.40 1.42
C LEU A 75 1.53 7.02 2.28
N SER A 76 1.44 7.27 3.58
CA SER A 76 2.38 6.76 4.58
C SER A 76 1.60 5.91 5.58
N ILE A 77 1.86 4.61 5.59
CA ILE A 77 1.09 3.64 6.38
C ILE A 77 2.03 2.90 7.31
N LYS A 78 1.64 2.80 8.58
CA LYS A 78 2.24 1.90 9.55
C LYS A 78 1.15 1.02 10.11
N CYS A 79 1.30 -0.28 9.97
CA CYS A 79 0.20 -1.21 10.19
C CYS A 79 0.67 -2.45 10.95
N ALA A 80 -0.20 -3.03 11.77
CA ALA A 80 0.12 -4.19 12.58
C ALA A 80 -1.13 -5.06 12.76
N GLY A 81 -1.15 -6.26 12.16
CA GLY A 81 -2.32 -7.14 12.18
C GLY A 81 -2.68 -7.65 10.79
N GLU A 82 -3.97 -7.80 10.49
CA GLU A 82 -4.48 -8.27 9.18
C GLU A 82 -5.02 -7.11 8.32
N ASP A 83 -4.16 -6.50 7.51
CA ASP A 83 -4.50 -5.25 6.81
C ASP A 83 -4.61 -5.41 5.29
N THR A 84 -5.49 -4.62 4.67
CA THR A 84 -5.70 -4.59 3.22
C THR A 84 -5.70 -3.16 2.69
N LEU A 85 -4.78 -2.85 1.77
CA LEU A 85 -4.76 -1.61 1.00
C LEU A 85 -5.12 -1.84 -0.47
N LYS A 86 -6.02 -1.00 -0.97
CA LYS A 86 -6.28 -0.82 -2.39
C LYS A 86 -6.05 0.64 -2.76
N ASN A 87 -5.07 0.90 -3.63
CA ASN A 87 -4.81 2.22 -4.17
C ASN A 87 -4.99 2.21 -5.69
N ASP A 88 -5.92 3.02 -6.18
CA ASP A 88 -6.08 3.32 -7.61
C ASP A 88 -5.68 4.78 -7.82
N SER A 89 -4.67 5.00 -8.66
CA SER A 89 -4.28 6.38 -8.97
C SER A 89 -3.54 6.59 -10.27
N THR A 90 -3.53 7.83 -10.77
CA THR A 90 -2.62 8.14 -11.89
C THR A 90 -1.16 8.11 -11.42
N GLN A 91 -0.88 8.74 -10.27
CA GLN A 91 0.43 8.79 -9.64
C GLN A 91 0.33 8.34 -8.19
N ALA A 92 1.10 7.32 -7.83
CA ALA A 92 1.13 6.72 -6.50
C ALA A 92 2.53 6.83 -5.89
N MET A 93 2.61 7.37 -4.68
CA MET A 93 3.79 7.29 -3.82
C MET A 93 3.38 6.68 -2.48
N LEU A 94 3.80 5.45 -2.23
CA LEU A 94 3.44 4.71 -1.02
C LEU A 94 4.69 4.37 -0.21
N PHE A 95 4.64 4.71 1.07
CA PHE A 95 5.62 4.31 2.08
C PHE A 95 4.94 3.47 3.14
N MET A 96 5.35 2.22 3.29
CA MET A 96 4.67 1.30 4.19
C MET A 96 5.64 0.63 5.14
N LYS A 97 5.19 0.48 6.38
CA LYS A 97 5.84 -0.32 7.41
C LYS A 97 4.79 -1.20 8.07
N CYS A 98 4.81 -2.50 7.78
CA CYS A 98 3.77 -3.39 8.26
C CYS A 98 4.35 -4.60 9.00
N ALA A 99 3.58 -5.13 9.94
CA ALA A 99 3.89 -6.35 10.65
C ALA A 99 2.62 -7.21 10.76
N GLY A 100 2.73 -8.51 10.52
CA GLY A 100 1.57 -9.40 10.46
C GLY A 100 1.20 -9.72 9.02
N LYS A 101 -0.09 -9.78 8.71
CA LYS A 101 -0.59 -10.18 7.41
C LYS A 101 -1.07 -8.96 6.63
N TYR A 102 -0.55 -8.78 5.42
CA TYR A 102 -0.85 -7.60 4.64
C TYR A 102 -1.18 -7.90 3.19
N ASN A 103 -2.14 -7.18 2.64
CA ASN A 103 -2.49 -7.26 1.23
C ASN A 103 -2.50 -5.87 0.60
N LEU A 104 -1.52 -5.58 -0.28
CA LEU A 104 -1.55 -4.41 -1.14
C LEU A 104 -1.94 -4.76 -2.57
N LYS A 105 -2.94 -4.04 -3.08
CA LYS A 105 -3.15 -3.84 -4.52
C LYS A 105 -2.94 -2.38 -4.89
N ASN A 106 -1.98 -2.09 -5.76
CA ASN A 106 -1.76 -0.78 -6.33
C ASN A 106 -1.93 -0.83 -7.85
N ASP A 107 -2.91 -0.10 -8.36
CA ASP A 107 -3.12 0.09 -9.80
C ASP A 107 -2.79 1.55 -10.13
N SER A 108 -1.79 1.80 -10.98
CA SER A 108 -1.44 3.18 -11.32
C SER A 108 -0.73 3.40 -12.64
N ILE A 109 -0.67 4.62 -13.16
CA ILE A 109 0.19 4.89 -14.32
C ILE A 109 1.66 4.92 -13.89
N GLN A 110 1.94 5.59 -12.77
CA GLN A 110 3.27 5.69 -12.17
C GLN A 110 3.21 5.31 -10.70
N ALA A 111 3.97 4.28 -10.32
CA ALA A 111 4.09 3.81 -8.95
C ALA A 111 5.50 3.99 -8.42
N MET A 112 5.62 4.61 -7.24
CA MET A 112 6.81 4.53 -6.39
C MET A 112 6.40 3.92 -5.05
N LEU A 113 6.80 2.68 -4.81
CA LEU A 113 6.49 1.97 -3.57
C LEU A 113 7.78 1.70 -2.79
N SER A 114 7.76 2.03 -1.51
CA SER A 114 8.80 1.68 -0.55
C SER A 114 8.16 0.95 0.62
N MET A 115 8.54 -0.30 0.82
CA MET A 115 7.92 -1.16 1.83
C MET A 115 8.96 -1.78 2.74
N ASN A 116 8.67 -1.80 4.04
CA ASN A 116 9.37 -2.63 5.00
C ASN A 116 8.33 -3.46 5.74
N CYS A 117 8.29 -4.75 5.48
CA CYS A 117 7.24 -5.60 6.03
C CYS A 117 7.83 -6.83 6.73
N ALA A 118 7.04 -7.43 7.61
CA ALA A 118 7.40 -8.65 8.29
C ALA A 118 6.14 -9.47 8.59
N GLY A 119 6.13 -10.75 8.22
CA GLY A 119 4.97 -11.61 8.36
C GLY A 119 4.52 -12.17 7.01
N GLU A 120 3.22 -12.15 6.73
CA GLU A 120 2.62 -12.70 5.50
C GLU A 120 2.16 -11.57 4.58
N ASP A 121 2.98 -11.14 3.61
CA ASP A 121 2.65 -10.01 2.75
C ASP A 121 2.35 -10.41 1.29
N ILE A 122 1.25 -9.90 0.75
CA ILE A 122 0.92 -10.03 -0.68
C ILE A 122 0.91 -8.64 -1.31
N LEU A 123 1.84 -8.41 -2.24
CA LEU A 123 1.87 -7.21 -3.06
C LEU A 123 1.49 -7.53 -4.51
N LYS A 124 0.52 -6.78 -5.03
CA LYS A 124 0.20 -6.69 -6.45
C LYS A 124 0.33 -5.23 -6.90
N ASN A 125 1.25 -4.99 -7.83
CA ASN A 125 1.41 -3.70 -8.49
C ASN A 125 1.17 -3.85 -10.00
N ASP A 126 0.21 -3.10 -10.53
CA ASP A 126 -0.02 -2.94 -11.96
C ASP A 126 0.28 -1.48 -12.31
N SER A 127 1.30 -1.26 -13.15
CA SER A 127 1.59 0.11 -13.59
C SER A 127 2.33 0.23 -14.90
N LYS A 128 2.23 1.38 -15.59
CA LYS A 128 3.10 1.60 -16.77
C LYS A 128 4.56 1.74 -16.35
N LYS A 129 4.82 2.44 -15.24
CA LYS A 129 6.15 2.62 -14.67
C LYS A 129 6.13 2.32 -13.18
N ALA A 130 6.93 1.34 -12.77
CA ALA A 130 7.09 0.93 -11.38
C ALA A 130 8.51 1.19 -10.90
N MET A 131 8.64 1.82 -9.74
CA MET A 131 9.86 1.80 -8.93
C MET A 131 9.51 1.22 -7.56
N LEU A 132 9.95 0.00 -7.30
CA LEU A 132 9.66 -0.71 -6.06
C LEU A 132 10.95 -0.93 -5.27
N SER A 133 10.95 -0.56 -4.00
CA SER A 133 11.99 -0.87 -3.04
C SER A 133 11.36 -1.61 -1.87
N MET A 134 11.79 -2.84 -1.62
CA MET A 134 11.22 -3.67 -0.56
C MET A 134 12.30 -4.25 0.34
N ASN A 135 12.04 -4.22 1.64
CA ASN A 135 12.74 -5.03 2.62
C ASN A 135 11.70 -5.86 3.37
N CYS A 136 11.64 -7.17 3.13
CA CYS A 136 10.62 -8.01 3.73
C CYS A 136 11.24 -9.19 4.49
N ALA A 137 10.47 -9.78 5.39
CA ALA A 137 10.88 -10.95 6.16
C ALA A 137 9.66 -11.79 6.56
N GLY A 138 9.57 -13.05 6.12
CA GLY A 138 8.42 -13.92 6.39
C GLY A 138 7.95 -14.67 5.14
N GLU A 139 6.64 -14.69 4.90
CA GLU A 139 5.97 -15.32 3.76
C GLU A 139 5.46 -14.25 2.79
N ASP A 140 6.24 -13.91 1.76
CA ASP A 140 5.92 -12.77 0.88
C ASP A 140 5.69 -13.15 -0.58
N ILE A 141 4.68 -12.54 -1.19
CA ILE A 141 4.35 -12.71 -2.62
C ILE A 141 4.31 -11.34 -3.29
N LEU A 142 5.28 -11.06 -4.15
CA LEU A 142 5.27 -9.91 -5.05
C LEU A 142 4.85 -10.31 -6.46
N LYS A 143 3.84 -9.61 -6.99
CA LYS A 143 3.49 -9.58 -8.41
C LYS A 143 3.56 -8.16 -8.93
N ASN A 144 4.49 -7.91 -9.85
CA ASN A 144 4.59 -6.64 -10.57
C ASN A 144 4.30 -6.88 -12.04
N ASP A 145 3.32 -6.16 -12.59
CA ASP A 145 3.05 -6.06 -14.02
C ASP A 145 3.32 -4.63 -14.45
N SER A 146 4.25 -4.43 -15.39
CA SER A 146 4.54 -3.10 -15.87
C SER A 146 5.21 -2.99 -17.22
N THR A 147 5.09 -1.84 -17.90
CA THR A 147 5.93 -1.62 -19.09
C THR A 147 7.40 -1.45 -18.70
N GLN A 148 7.68 -0.64 -17.67
CA GLN A 148 9.02 -0.41 -17.14
C GLN A 148 9.05 -0.65 -15.63
N ALA A 149 9.94 -1.53 -15.18
CA ALA A 149 10.14 -1.86 -13.76
C ALA A 149 11.58 -1.57 -13.32
N MET A 150 11.70 -0.90 -12.18
CA MET A 150 12.92 -0.91 -11.37
C MET A 150 12.58 -1.52 -10.01
N LEU A 151 13.10 -2.72 -9.75
CA LEU A 151 12.84 -3.44 -8.50
C LEU A 151 14.14 -3.60 -7.72
N SER A 152 14.12 -3.18 -6.46
CA SER A 152 15.16 -3.45 -5.47
C SER A 152 14.54 -4.19 -4.30
N MET A 153 15.00 -5.41 -4.03
CA MET A 153 14.48 -6.23 -2.94
C MET A 153 15.58 -6.73 -2.02
N LYS A 154 15.32 -6.68 -0.72
CA LYS A 154 16.00 -7.49 0.27
C LYS A 154 14.96 -8.33 0.98
N CYS A 155 15.14 -9.64 0.99
CA CYS A 155 14.13 -10.53 1.53
C CYS A 155 14.74 -11.65 2.36
N ALA A 156 13.96 -12.20 3.28
CA ALA A 156 14.41 -13.24 4.19
C ALA A 156 13.23 -14.12 4.61
N GLY A 157 13.24 -15.39 4.24
CA GLY A 157 12.12 -16.30 4.52
C GLY A 157 11.70 -17.07 3.27
N GLU A 158 10.40 -17.11 3.01
CA GLU A 158 9.80 -17.75 1.85
C GLU A 158 9.20 -16.68 0.94
N ASP A 159 9.92 -16.36 -0.13
CA ASP A 159 9.61 -15.22 -0.99
C ASP A 159 9.30 -15.67 -2.42
N THR A 160 8.19 -15.21 -2.98
CA THR A 160 7.85 -15.39 -4.39
C THR A 160 7.77 -14.05 -5.11
N LEU A 161 8.68 -13.83 -6.07
CA LEU A 161 8.62 -12.71 -7.00
C LEU A 161 8.18 -13.17 -8.38
N LYS A 162 7.11 -12.54 -8.89
CA LYS A 162 6.77 -12.52 -10.31
C LYS A 162 6.84 -11.08 -10.84
N ASN A 163 7.74 -10.83 -11.76
CA ASN A 163 7.78 -9.59 -12.54
C ASN A 163 7.46 -9.89 -14.01
N ASP A 164 6.44 -9.24 -14.54
CA ASP A 164 6.08 -9.25 -15.97
C ASP A 164 6.31 -7.84 -16.50
N SER A 165 7.25 -7.68 -17.43
CA SER A 165 7.52 -6.35 -17.96
C SER A 165 8.13 -6.30 -19.35
N THR A 166 8.03 -5.15 -20.02
CA THR A 166 8.80 -4.96 -21.26
C THR A 166 10.28 -4.74 -20.94
N GLN A 167 10.56 -3.85 -19.99
CA GLN A 167 11.90 -3.53 -19.51
C GLN A 167 11.95 -3.65 -17.99
N ALA A 168 12.92 -4.40 -17.48
CA ALA A 168 13.15 -4.53 -16.05
C ALA A 168 14.63 -4.36 -15.69
N MET A 169 14.86 -3.66 -14.59
CA MET A 169 16.11 -3.69 -13.84
C MET A 169 15.81 -4.25 -12.45
N LEU A 170 16.48 -5.35 -12.10
CA LEU A 170 16.27 -6.08 -10.86
C LEU A 170 17.55 -6.10 -10.03
N SER A 171 17.44 -5.71 -8.75
CA SER A 171 18.49 -5.91 -7.75
C SER A 171 17.90 -6.64 -6.56
N MET A 172 18.40 -7.84 -6.27
CA MET A 172 17.85 -8.70 -5.22
C MET A 172 18.94 -9.23 -4.31
N LYS A 173 18.66 -9.23 -3.02
CA LYS A 173 19.46 -9.91 -1.99
C LYS A 173 18.52 -10.64 -1.06
N CYS A 174 18.35 -11.92 -1.29
CA CYS A 174 17.42 -12.74 -0.52
C CYS A 174 18.11 -13.91 0.14
N ALA A 175 17.52 -14.38 1.25
CA ALA A 175 18.04 -15.45 2.07
C ALA A 175 16.88 -16.32 2.56
N GLY A 176 16.84 -17.57 2.10
CA GLY A 176 15.75 -18.49 2.41
C GLY A 176 15.32 -19.25 1.17
N GLU A 177 14.04 -19.56 1.08
CA GLU A 177 13.44 -20.24 -0.07
C GLU A 177 12.80 -19.20 -1.00
N ASP A 178 13.55 -18.79 -2.02
CA ASP A 178 13.14 -17.73 -2.94
C ASP A 178 12.79 -18.27 -4.32
N THR A 179 11.61 -17.92 -4.83
CA THR A 179 11.21 -18.17 -6.22
C THR A 179 11.18 -16.86 -7.00
N LEU A 180 12.02 -16.76 -8.03
CA LEU A 180 12.01 -15.65 -8.99
C LEU A 180 11.46 -16.09 -10.34
N LYS A 181 10.46 -15.36 -10.83
CA LYS A 181 10.05 -15.35 -12.23
C LYS A 181 10.12 -13.93 -12.78
N ASN A 182 11.00 -13.70 -13.75
CA ASN A 182 11.09 -12.43 -14.47
C ASN A 182 10.82 -12.68 -15.96
N ASP A 183 9.62 -12.35 -16.40
CA ASP A 183 9.22 -12.41 -17.80
C ASP A 183 9.46 -11.01 -18.40
N SER A 184 10.69 -10.73 -18.85
CA SER A 184 11.05 -9.45 -19.48
C SER A 184 11.54 -9.60 -20.91
N THR A 185 10.99 -8.82 -21.85
CA THR A 185 11.42 -8.87 -23.26
C THR A 185 12.77 -8.19 -23.51
N GLN A 186 13.17 -7.28 -22.60
CA GLN A 186 14.51 -6.70 -22.53
C GLN A 186 14.98 -6.66 -21.07
N ALA A 187 15.73 -7.68 -20.64
CA ALA A 187 16.43 -7.66 -19.35
C ALA A 187 17.76 -6.91 -19.50
N MET A 188 18.06 -5.95 -18.63
CA MET A 188 19.39 -5.33 -18.49
C MET A 188 19.90 -5.50 -17.06
#